data_AF-A0A498FN39-F1
#
_entry.id   AF-A0A498FN39-F1
#
_cell.length_a   1.000
_cell.length_b   1.000
_cell.length_c   1.000
_cell.angle_alpha   90.00
_cell.angle_beta   90.00
_cell.angle_gamma   90.00
#
_symmetry.space_group_name_H-M   'P 1'
#
loop_
_entity.id
_entity.type
_entity.pdbx_description
1 polymer ?
#
loop_
_entity_poly.entity_id
_entity_poly.type
_entity_poly.pdbx_seq_one_letter_code
_entity_poly.pdbx_strand_id
1 'polypeptide(L)'
;MTDEADRTDADEPIEAEACGRCSMSTVVGAVAKDQSPEERADRDPFRGDRIEVDESAIRRVSPAGYLGDLKERLDAFARRLAYGK
;
A
#
# COMPACT_ATOMS: atom_id res chain seq x y z
N MET A 1 -0.52 19.82 33.55
CA MET A 1 0.78 19.14 33.73
C MET A 1 0.70 17.73 33.13
N THR A 2 0.42 17.64 31.82
CA THR A 2 0.61 16.43 31.01
C THR A 2 0.38 16.82 29.55
N ASP A 3 1.45 17.11 28.81
CA ASP A 3 1.44 17.15 27.32
C ASP A 3 2.89 17.17 26.79
N GLU A 4 3.77 16.32 27.34
CA GLU A 4 5.21 16.32 27.00
C GLU A 4 5.72 14.95 26.53
N ALA A 5 4.87 13.91 26.56
CA ALA A 5 5.23 12.56 26.14
C ALA A 5 4.96 12.26 24.65
N ASP A 6 4.30 13.18 23.92
CA ASP A 6 3.89 12.96 22.51
C ASP A 6 4.89 13.51 21.48
N ARG A 7 5.87 14.34 21.90
CA ARG A 7 6.79 15.02 20.97
C ARG A 7 8.10 14.27 20.69
N THR A 8 8.37 13.16 21.35
CA THR A 8 9.70 12.51 21.24
C THR A 8 9.84 11.61 20.01
N ASP A 9 8.74 11.16 19.42
CA ASP A 9 8.77 10.30 18.21
C ASP A 9 8.86 11.10 16.89
N ALA A 10 8.64 12.42 16.92
CA ALA A 10 8.62 13.27 15.73
C ALA A 10 10.00 13.78 15.27
N ASP A 11 11.02 13.66 16.12
CA ASP A 11 12.39 14.15 15.86
C ASP A 11 13.37 13.02 15.50
N GLU A 12 12.88 11.79 15.38
CA GLU A 12 13.73 10.68 15.01
C GLU A 12 14.02 10.71 13.49
N PRO A 13 15.29 10.63 13.06
CA PRO A 13 15.64 10.71 11.64
C PRO A 13 14.93 9.62 10.84
N ILE A 14 14.13 10.04 9.85
CA ILE A 14 13.50 9.15 8.89
C ILE A 14 14.61 8.50 8.05
N GLU A 15 14.85 7.20 8.26
CA GLU A 15 15.84 6.45 7.49
C GLU A 15 15.39 6.35 6.03
N ALA A 16 16.14 7.01 5.14
CA ALA A 16 15.84 7.11 3.72
C ALA A 16 17.08 6.80 2.88
N GLU A 17 16.88 6.01 1.83
CA GLU A 17 17.89 5.65 0.84
C GLU A 17 17.73 6.52 -0.41
N ALA A 18 18.84 6.97 -0.99
CA ALA A 18 18.84 7.87 -2.16
C ALA A 18 19.64 7.29 -3.32
N CYS A 19 19.04 7.23 -4.51
CA CYS A 19 19.73 6.83 -5.73
C CYS A 19 20.34 8.04 -6.43
N GLY A 20 21.67 8.17 -6.36
CA GLY A 20 22.41 9.28 -6.97
C GLY A 20 22.29 9.40 -8.50
N ARG A 21 21.80 8.35 -9.20
CA ARG A 21 21.65 8.36 -10.66
C ARG A 21 20.38 9.05 -11.13
N CYS A 22 19.28 8.88 -10.43
CA CYS A 22 17.97 9.46 -10.79
C CYS A 22 17.47 10.49 -9.79
N SER A 23 18.25 10.80 -8.74
CA SER A 23 17.88 11.75 -7.67
C SER A 23 16.55 11.40 -6.98
N MET A 24 16.23 10.11 -6.94
CA MET A 24 15.02 9.59 -6.29
C MET A 24 15.40 9.09 -4.89
N SER A 25 14.58 9.44 -3.89
CA SER A 25 14.70 8.98 -2.51
C SER A 25 13.52 8.08 -2.15
N THR A 26 13.76 7.11 -1.26
CA THR A 26 12.75 6.21 -0.72
C THR A 26 12.94 6.07 0.80
N VAL A 27 11.85 6.10 1.55
CA VAL A 27 11.86 5.96 3.02
C VAL A 27 11.88 4.47 3.37
N VAL A 28 13.03 3.95 3.78
CA VAL A 28 13.19 2.52 4.14
C VAL A 28 12.91 2.26 5.61
N GLY A 29 13.10 3.25 6.48
CA GLY A 29 12.87 3.13 7.92
C GLY A 29 11.41 2.83 8.26
N ALA A 30 10.46 3.37 7.52
CA ALA A 30 9.02 3.18 7.76
C ALA A 30 8.58 1.70 7.69
N VAL A 31 9.34 0.84 7.02
CA VAL A 31 8.99 -0.59 6.84
C VAL A 31 9.93 -1.54 7.58
N ALA A 32 11.10 -1.08 8.06
CA ALA A 32 12.18 -1.98 8.48
C ALA A 32 12.86 -1.63 9.82
N LYS A 33 12.57 -0.46 10.40
CA LYS A 33 13.33 0.16 11.51
C LYS A 33 13.55 -0.74 12.74
N ASP A 34 12.54 -1.51 13.15
CA ASP A 34 12.60 -2.38 14.33
C ASP A 34 12.69 -3.88 13.99
N GLN A 35 12.97 -4.21 12.73
CA GLN A 35 12.96 -5.60 12.26
C GLN A 35 14.37 -6.12 12.05
N SER A 36 14.67 -7.27 12.66
CA SER A 36 15.84 -8.06 12.34
C SER A 36 15.83 -8.48 10.85
N PRO A 37 16.98 -8.82 10.26
CA PRO A 37 17.04 -9.30 8.88
C PRO A 37 16.10 -10.49 8.60
N GLU A 38 15.89 -11.35 9.59
CA GLU A 38 15.02 -12.53 9.51
C GLU A 38 13.54 -12.12 9.51
N GLU A 39 13.12 -11.24 10.42
CA GLU A 39 11.75 -10.69 10.45
C GLU A 39 11.42 -9.91 9.18
N ARG A 40 12.40 -9.17 8.66
CA ARG A 40 12.28 -8.38 7.43
C ARG A 40 12.11 -9.29 6.21
N ALA A 41 12.84 -10.41 6.18
CA ALA A 41 12.63 -11.43 5.18
C ALA A 41 11.23 -12.04 5.30
N ASP A 42 10.72 -12.32 6.50
CA ASP A 42 9.38 -12.92 6.69
C ASP A 42 8.24 -11.99 6.23
N ARG A 43 8.45 -10.67 6.26
CA ARG A 43 7.51 -9.66 5.76
C ARG A 43 7.81 -9.13 4.37
N ASP A 44 8.79 -9.68 3.67
CA ASP A 44 9.14 -9.24 2.32
C ASP A 44 7.99 -9.57 1.33
N PRO A 45 7.33 -8.55 0.75
CA PRO A 45 6.23 -8.76 -0.19
C PRO A 45 6.65 -9.43 -1.51
N PHE A 46 7.95 -9.50 -1.78
CA PHE A 46 8.51 -10.18 -2.95
C PHE A 46 9.05 -11.58 -2.62
N ARG A 47 8.94 -12.05 -1.37
CA ARG A 47 9.37 -13.39 -0.98
C ARG A 47 8.43 -14.46 -1.53
N GLY A 48 8.99 -15.61 -1.92
CA GLY A 48 8.26 -16.79 -2.39
C GLY A 48 8.55 -17.12 -3.86
N ASP A 49 7.91 -18.16 -4.38
CA ASP A 49 8.17 -18.64 -5.75
C ASP A 49 7.51 -17.78 -6.83
N ARG A 50 6.59 -16.87 -6.46
CA ARG A 50 5.84 -16.03 -7.39
C ARG A 50 5.61 -14.64 -6.82
N ILE A 51 5.93 -13.62 -7.60
CA ILE A 51 5.59 -12.21 -7.33
C ILE A 51 4.16 -11.85 -7.79
N GLU A 52 3.47 -12.76 -8.48
CA GLU A 52 2.11 -12.61 -8.97
C GLU A 52 1.13 -13.06 -7.89
N VAL A 53 0.39 -12.10 -7.32
CA VAL A 53 -0.67 -12.38 -6.36
C VAL A 53 -1.92 -12.83 -7.09
N ASP A 54 -2.60 -13.84 -6.58
CA ASP A 54 -3.89 -14.29 -7.12
C ASP A 54 -4.90 -13.14 -7.11
N GLU A 55 -5.65 -12.98 -8.20
CA GLU A 55 -6.63 -11.90 -8.34
C GLU A 55 -7.66 -11.92 -7.19
N SER A 56 -8.04 -13.10 -6.71
CA SER A 56 -8.98 -13.23 -5.58
C SER A 56 -8.40 -12.70 -4.26
N ALA A 57 -7.10 -12.85 -4.05
CA ALA A 57 -6.40 -12.32 -2.89
C ALA A 57 -6.32 -10.79 -2.96
N ILE A 58 -6.02 -10.23 -4.14
CA ILE A 58 -6.03 -8.78 -4.37
C ILE A 58 -7.43 -8.20 -4.13
N ARG A 59 -8.48 -8.81 -4.71
CA ARG A 59 -9.87 -8.34 -4.55
C ARG A 59 -10.35 -8.40 -3.10
N ARG A 60 -9.85 -9.33 -2.28
CA ARG A 60 -10.19 -9.43 -0.85
C ARG A 60 -9.65 -8.26 -0.04
N VAL A 61 -8.45 -7.77 -0.35
CA VAL A 61 -7.80 -6.70 0.41
C VAL A 61 -7.94 -5.32 -0.22
N SER A 62 -8.31 -5.26 -1.51
CA SER A 62 -8.41 -4.01 -2.26
C SER A 62 -9.87 -3.53 -2.37
N PRO A 63 -10.19 -2.34 -1.83
CA PRO A 63 -11.48 -1.70 -2.04
C PRO A 63 -11.80 -1.47 -3.53
N ALA A 64 -10.75 -1.33 -4.36
CA ALA A 64 -10.91 -1.08 -5.79
C ALA A 64 -11.54 -2.26 -6.55
N GLY A 65 -11.33 -3.50 -6.08
CA GLY A 65 -11.96 -4.68 -6.68
C GLY A 65 -13.49 -4.64 -6.55
N TYR A 66 -13.99 -4.35 -5.35
CA TYR A 66 -15.43 -4.24 -5.09
C TYR A 66 -16.06 -2.99 -5.71
N LEU A 67 -15.39 -1.84 -5.60
CA LEU A 67 -15.90 -0.58 -6.16
C LEU A 67 -15.95 -0.58 -7.69
N GLY A 68 -15.04 -1.31 -8.34
CA GLY A 68 -15.06 -1.54 -9.78
C GLY A 68 -16.34 -2.25 -10.23
N ASP A 69 -16.67 -3.37 -9.59
CA ASP A 69 -17.88 -4.14 -9.89
C ASP A 69 -19.16 -3.32 -9.68
N LEU A 70 -19.21 -2.53 -8.59
CA LEU A 70 -20.34 -1.65 -8.30
C LEU A 70 -20.48 -0.54 -9.36
N LYS A 71 -19.36 0.07 -9.75
CA LYS A 71 -19.33 1.08 -10.83
C LYS A 71 -19.84 0.51 -12.14
N GLU A 72 -19.38 -0.68 -12.54
CA GLU A 72 -19.84 -1.30 -13.79
C GLU A 72 -21.35 -1.53 -13.80
N ARG A 73 -21.92 -1.98 -12.67
CA ARG A 73 -23.38 -2.14 -12.54
C ARG A 73 -24.12 -0.81 -12.68
N LEU A 74 -23.60 0.25 -12.05
CA LEU A 74 -24.18 1.59 -12.15
C LEU A 74 -24.09 2.14 -13.58
N ASP A 75 -22.95 1.97 -14.25
CA ASP A 75 -22.75 2.41 -15.63
C ASP A 75 -23.68 1.65 -16.59
N ALA A 76 -23.85 0.34 -16.39
CA ALA A 76 -24.76 -0.47 -17.19
C ALA A 76 -26.22 0.00 -17.01
N PHE A 77 -26.63 0.24 -15.77
CA PHE A 77 -27.98 0.76 -15.48
C PHE A 77 -28.19 2.15 -16.09
N ALA A 78 -27.23 3.06 -15.91
CA ALA A 78 -27.27 4.41 -16.44
C ALA A 78 -27.34 4.40 -17.99
N ARG A 79 -26.56 3.54 -18.66
CA ARG A 79 -26.61 3.39 -20.11
C ARG A 79 -27.96 2.89 -20.59
N ARG A 80 -28.57 1.93 -19.89
CA ARG A 80 -29.90 1.43 -20.22
C ARG A 80 -30.98 2.50 -20.08
N LEU A 81 -30.89 3.30 -19.02
CA LEU A 81 -31.82 4.41 -18.80
C LEU A 81 -31.65 5.53 -19.83
N ALA A 82 -30.40 5.92 -20.12
CA ALA A 82 -30.09 7.05 -21.00
C ALA A 82 -30.27 6.72 -22.49
N TYR A 83 -29.92 5.50 -22.90
CA TYR A 83 -29.85 5.11 -24.32
C TYR A 83 -30.81 3.98 -24.71
N GLY A 84 -31.60 3.43 -23.78
CA GLY A 84 -32.63 2.43 -24.08
C GLY A 84 -32.12 1.04 -24.48
N LYS A 85 -30.86 0.71 -24.21
CA LYS A 85 -30.26 -0.62 -24.48
C LYS A 85 -30.09 -1.45 -23.22
#